data_AF-A0A3N8QF29-F1
#
_entry.id   AF-A0A3N8QF29-F1
#
_cell.length_a   1.000
_cell.length_b   1.000
_cell.length_c   1.000
_cell.angle_alpha   90.00
_cell.angle_beta   90.00
_cell.angle_gamma   90.00
#
_symmetry.space_group_name_H-M   'P 1'
#
loop_
_entity.id
_entity.type
_entity.pdbx_description
1 polymer ?
#
loop_
_entity_poly.entity_id
_entity_poly.type
_entity_poly.pdbx_seq_one_letter_code
_entity_poly.pdbx_strand_id
1 'polypeptide(L)'
;MEDTLTKPAGAADAVEGEVAAALDGAAHGQAMAVAEHTLDAWRPDDSPDVLLAAFVALFNTDTRYDAATITVPLGGADAAAVASYVACAVREGVIDGAQVAGDALRFTVSRATFWQNPRPWLKAPASGGMPLRHVITNGHRHPVRPPSPAGEIYARTMPQVGMTFSLRTVDVDAHADLFSGWMNLDRVAHFWDQRGTRDEHAAYLAERLADPHMHPMIGYFDDTPFGYFEFYWAKEDRLAPFYDAHDYDRGLHLLIGDSRFQSAGKLHAWWSGVLHYMFVDEPRTQRLVGEPRVDHVRHIAYMHRLGFYTLKEFDFPHKRAALTVIERDTFFDTFKLP
;
A
#
# COMPACT_ATOMS: atom_id res chain seq x y z
N MET A 1 -3.41 -16.98 67.65
CA MET A 1 -4.19 -16.48 66.50
C MET A 1 -3.22 -15.63 65.71
N GLU A 2 -2.58 -16.27 64.74
CA GLU A 2 -1.50 -15.69 63.95
C GLU A 2 -2.05 -14.73 62.90
N ASP A 3 -1.33 -13.63 62.79
CA ASP A 3 -1.51 -12.49 61.91
C ASP A 3 -1.17 -12.89 60.47
N THR A 4 -2.04 -12.63 59.50
CA THR A 4 -1.73 -12.83 58.07
C THR A 4 -1.87 -11.50 57.33
N LEU A 5 -0.74 -10.81 57.19
CA LEU A 5 -0.56 -9.63 56.34
C LEU A 5 -0.67 -10.03 54.87
N THR A 6 -1.70 -9.53 54.19
CA THR A 6 -1.80 -9.52 52.73
C THR A 6 -0.74 -8.57 52.17
N LYS A 7 0.22 -9.10 51.41
CA LYS A 7 1.16 -8.29 50.62
C LYS A 7 0.38 -7.48 49.56
N PRO A 8 0.72 -6.21 49.31
CA PRO A 8 0.22 -5.50 48.14
C PRO A 8 0.83 -6.11 46.87
N ALA A 9 0.00 -6.35 45.86
CA ALA A 9 0.45 -6.76 44.52
C ALA A 9 1.42 -5.70 43.97
N GLY A 10 2.53 -6.14 43.39
CA GLY A 10 3.53 -5.25 42.81
C GLY A 10 3.00 -4.58 41.55
N ALA A 11 3.47 -3.38 41.25
CA ALA A 11 3.12 -2.67 40.01
C ALA A 11 3.44 -3.49 38.74
N ALA A 12 4.36 -4.45 38.81
CA ALA A 12 4.66 -5.39 37.72
C ALA A 12 3.49 -6.37 37.43
N ASP A 13 2.83 -6.88 38.47
CA ASP A 13 1.72 -7.84 38.34
C ASP A 13 0.44 -7.16 37.81
N ALA A 14 0.27 -5.87 38.08
CA ALA A 14 -0.85 -5.07 37.58
C ALA A 14 -0.72 -4.77 36.07
N VAL A 15 0.51 -4.56 35.59
CA VAL A 15 0.81 -4.33 34.16
C VAL A 15 0.66 -5.62 33.36
N GLU A 16 1.06 -6.77 33.91
CA GLU A 16 0.84 -8.08 33.25
C GLU A 16 -0.66 -8.39 33.06
N GLY A 17 -1.50 -8.03 34.03
CA GLY A 17 -2.94 -8.29 33.98
C GLY A 17 -3.73 -7.44 32.96
N GLU A 18 -3.35 -6.17 32.78
CA GLU A 18 -4.05 -5.27 31.84
C GLU A 18 -3.60 -5.47 30.39
N VAL A 19 -2.36 -5.89 30.14
CA VAL A 19 -1.83 -6.17 28.79
C VAL A 19 -2.34 -7.51 28.25
N ALA A 20 -2.50 -8.52 29.11
CA ALA A 20 -2.99 -9.83 28.72
C ALA A 20 -4.46 -9.83 28.24
N ALA A 21 -5.29 -8.91 28.74
CA ALA A 21 -6.72 -8.86 28.42
C ALA A 21 -7.03 -8.37 26.98
N ALA A 22 -6.04 -7.82 26.26
CA ALA A 22 -6.23 -7.23 24.93
C ALA A 22 -5.91 -8.16 23.74
N LEU A 23 -5.42 -9.39 23.96
CA LEU A 23 -4.65 -10.12 22.94
C LEU A 23 -5.16 -11.53 22.55
N ASP A 24 -6.34 -11.97 22.99
CA ASP A 24 -6.80 -13.33 22.66
C ASP A 24 -7.45 -13.42 21.26
N GLY A 25 -6.61 -13.62 20.24
CA GLY A 25 -7.00 -13.77 18.84
C GLY A 25 -6.04 -14.64 18.01
N ALA A 26 -6.16 -15.96 18.17
CA ALA A 26 -5.84 -17.05 17.24
C ALA A 26 -4.47 -17.08 16.51
N ALA A 27 -3.58 -18.00 16.95
CA ALA A 27 -2.42 -18.47 16.19
C ALA A 27 -2.66 -19.87 15.60
N HIS A 28 -2.36 -20.05 14.31
CA HIS A 28 -2.18 -21.36 13.66
C HIS A 28 -0.84 -21.38 12.90
N GLY A 29 0.15 -22.09 13.47
CA GLY A 29 0.78 -23.23 12.79
C GLY A 29 1.76 -23.03 11.63
N GLN A 30 2.74 -22.12 11.71
CA GLN A 30 4.07 -22.29 11.10
C GLN A 30 5.10 -21.49 11.92
N ALA A 31 6.34 -21.98 12.06
CA ALA A 31 7.37 -21.23 12.80
C ALA A 31 7.71 -19.95 12.03
N MET A 32 7.17 -18.81 12.48
CA MET A 32 7.38 -17.51 11.87
C MET A 32 8.83 -17.08 12.06
N ALA A 33 9.50 -16.67 10.97
CA ALA A 33 10.82 -16.07 11.06
C ALA A 33 10.68 -14.65 11.62
N VAL A 34 11.36 -14.35 12.73
CA VAL A 34 11.26 -13.06 13.44
C VAL A 34 12.58 -12.31 13.35
N ALA A 35 12.54 -11.06 12.88
CA ALA A 35 13.66 -10.14 12.97
C ALA A 35 13.75 -9.56 14.38
N GLU A 36 14.94 -9.49 14.98
CA GLU A 36 15.15 -8.86 16.29
C GLU A 36 16.00 -7.60 16.13
N HIS A 37 15.58 -6.52 16.77
CA HIS A 37 16.31 -5.25 16.79
C HIS A 37 16.20 -4.57 18.16
N THR A 38 17.20 -3.78 18.52
CA THR A 38 17.23 -3.02 19.78
C THR A 38 17.41 -1.55 19.48
N LEU A 39 16.60 -0.70 20.12
CA LEU A 39 16.82 0.74 20.13
C LEU A 39 17.37 1.16 21.50
N ASP A 40 18.45 1.93 21.49
CA ASP A 40 19.15 2.36 22.72
C ASP A 40 18.36 3.40 23.53
N ALA A 41 17.36 4.04 22.90
CA ALA A 41 16.55 5.07 23.53
C ALA A 41 15.09 4.97 23.07
N TRP A 42 14.19 5.08 24.04
CA TRP A 42 12.74 5.18 23.84
C TRP A 42 12.12 5.84 25.06
N ARG A 43 11.04 6.60 24.84
CA ARG A 43 10.24 7.21 25.90
C ARG A 43 8.75 7.00 25.60
N PRO A 44 7.90 6.84 26.62
CA PRO A 44 6.44 6.75 26.43
C PRO A 44 5.81 7.95 25.71
N ASP A 45 6.46 9.11 25.73
CA ASP A 45 5.99 10.33 25.06
C ASP A 45 6.48 10.45 23.60
N ASP A 46 7.32 9.52 23.12
CA ASP A 46 7.79 9.53 21.73
C ASP A 46 6.62 9.23 20.77
N SER A 47 6.73 9.69 19.52
CA SER A 47 5.80 9.25 18.47
C SER A 47 6.01 7.75 18.17
N PRO A 48 4.93 6.96 17.95
CA PRO A 48 5.02 5.62 17.40
C PRO A 48 5.80 5.54 16.06
N ASP A 49 5.95 6.65 15.33
CA ASP A 49 6.70 6.71 14.08
C ASP A 49 8.20 6.33 14.24
N VAL A 50 8.76 6.46 15.46
CA VAL A 50 10.13 6.01 15.74
C VAL A 50 10.28 4.50 15.49
N LEU A 51 9.25 3.71 15.83
CA LEU A 51 9.24 2.27 15.57
C LEU A 51 9.10 1.97 14.07
N LEU A 52 8.29 2.75 13.34
CA LEU A 52 8.12 2.58 11.89
C LEU A 52 9.45 2.70 11.15
N ALA A 53 10.29 3.68 11.50
CA ALA A 53 11.60 3.84 10.87
C ALA A 53 12.49 2.60 11.04
N ALA A 54 12.49 2.00 12.23
CA ALA A 54 13.21 0.77 12.51
C ALA A 54 12.62 -0.44 11.76
N PHE A 55 11.29 -0.56 11.70
CA PHE A 55 10.63 -1.62 10.93
C PHE A 55 10.86 -1.49 9.42
N VAL A 56 10.93 -0.28 8.87
CA VAL A 56 11.30 -0.04 7.46
C VAL A 56 12.68 -0.61 7.17
N ALA A 57 13.66 -0.35 8.04
CA ALA A 57 15.02 -0.86 7.86
C ALA A 57 15.05 -2.40 7.84
N LEU A 58 14.18 -3.06 8.60
CA LEU A 58 14.07 -4.52 8.65
C LEU A 58 13.31 -5.10 7.44
N PHE A 59 12.07 -4.68 7.22
CA PHE A 59 11.17 -5.35 6.28
C PHE A 59 11.32 -4.93 4.82
N ASN A 60 11.82 -3.71 4.58
CA ASN A 60 12.05 -3.23 3.21
C ASN A 60 13.33 -3.83 2.59
N THR A 61 14.27 -4.32 3.42
CA THR A 61 15.56 -4.85 2.97
C THR A 61 15.67 -6.38 3.06
N ASP A 62 14.95 -7.01 3.99
CA ASP A 62 14.99 -8.45 4.21
C ASP A 62 13.59 -9.06 4.16
N THR A 63 13.38 -9.98 3.21
CA THR A 63 12.10 -10.68 3.00
C THR A 63 11.93 -11.95 3.80
N ARG A 64 12.99 -12.40 4.48
CA ARG A 64 12.98 -13.71 5.13
C ARG A 64 12.11 -13.72 6.39
N TYR A 65 11.85 -12.54 6.97
CA TYR A 65 11.11 -12.40 8.21
C TYR A 65 9.63 -12.12 7.96
N ASP A 66 8.78 -12.88 8.65
CA ASP A 66 7.33 -12.74 8.65
C ASP A 66 6.84 -11.83 9.80
N ALA A 67 7.70 -11.57 10.78
CA ALA A 67 7.47 -10.62 11.87
C ALA A 67 8.78 -9.97 12.34
N ALA A 68 8.67 -8.92 13.14
CA ALA A 68 9.78 -8.23 13.77
C ALA A 68 9.48 -7.88 15.22
N THR A 69 10.52 -7.90 16.04
CA THR A 69 10.51 -7.44 17.43
C THR A 69 11.51 -6.31 17.59
N ILE A 70 11.05 -5.17 18.12
CA ILE A 70 11.92 -4.09 18.59
C ILE A 70 11.94 -4.12 20.11
N THR A 71 13.13 -4.24 20.69
CA THR A 71 13.35 -4.16 22.13
C THR A 71 13.85 -2.78 22.51
N VAL A 72 13.27 -2.19 23.54
CA VAL A 72 13.67 -0.88 24.09
C VAL A 72 13.88 -0.97 25.60
N PRO A 73 14.75 -0.13 26.20
CA PRO A 73 14.84 -0.03 27.66
C PRO A 73 13.56 0.56 28.24
N LEU A 74 13.02 -0.03 29.30
CA LEU A 74 11.85 0.48 30.02
C LEU A 74 12.25 1.66 30.93
N GLY A 75 13.43 1.59 31.54
CA GLY A 75 14.08 2.73 32.21
C GLY A 75 13.28 3.34 33.36
N GLY A 76 12.44 2.55 34.03
CA GLY A 76 11.54 3.04 35.09
C GLY A 76 10.39 3.94 34.59
N ALA A 77 10.04 3.86 33.31
CA ALA A 77 8.88 4.55 32.75
C ALA A 77 7.59 4.26 33.54
N ASP A 78 6.73 5.27 33.64
CA ASP A 78 5.43 5.12 34.28
C ASP A 78 4.55 4.10 33.54
N ALA A 79 3.95 3.18 34.28
CA ALA A 79 3.18 2.08 33.71
C ALA A 79 1.97 2.54 32.89
N ALA A 80 1.28 3.60 33.32
CA ALA A 80 0.12 4.13 32.61
C ALA A 80 0.54 4.82 31.31
N ALA A 81 1.68 5.53 31.33
CA ALA A 81 2.26 6.12 30.12
C ALA A 81 2.65 5.05 29.09
N VAL A 82 3.28 3.94 29.54
CA VAL A 82 3.62 2.80 28.68
C VAL A 82 2.37 2.17 28.07
N ALA A 83 1.34 1.90 28.88
CA ALA A 83 0.09 1.34 28.39
C ALA A 83 -0.60 2.25 27.36
N SER A 84 -0.60 3.57 27.60
CA SER A 84 -1.13 4.56 26.66
C SER A 84 -0.37 4.56 25.33
N TYR A 85 0.96 4.51 25.37
CA TYR A 85 1.79 4.39 24.17
C TYR A 85 1.47 3.14 23.37
N VAL A 86 1.44 1.97 24.04
CA VAL A 86 1.15 0.68 23.39
C VAL A 86 -0.23 0.70 22.75
N ALA A 87 -1.25 1.18 23.46
CA ALA A 87 -2.61 1.29 22.94
C ALA A 87 -2.68 2.22 21.71
N CYS A 88 -1.94 3.33 21.72
CA CYS A 88 -1.82 4.23 20.59
C CYS A 88 -1.14 3.53 19.39
N ALA A 89 0.01 2.92 19.60
CA ALA A 89 0.78 2.24 18.56
C ALA A 89 0.02 1.07 17.91
N VAL A 90 -0.74 0.29 18.70
CA VAL A 90 -1.64 -0.75 18.18
C VAL A 90 -2.77 -0.13 17.36
N ARG A 91 -3.44 0.90 17.89
CA ARG A 91 -4.53 1.59 17.19
C ARG A 91 -4.11 2.17 15.85
N GLU A 92 -2.89 2.67 15.76
CA GLU A 92 -2.32 3.25 14.54
C GLU A 92 -1.69 2.20 13.60
N GLY A 93 -1.73 0.91 13.97
CA GLY A 93 -1.17 -0.19 13.18
C GLY A 93 0.34 -0.10 13.02
N VAL A 94 1.05 0.37 14.04
CA VAL A 94 2.54 0.34 14.10
C VAL A 94 3.04 -1.00 14.61
N ILE A 95 2.30 -1.58 15.54
CA ILE A 95 2.62 -2.84 16.22
C ILE A 95 1.35 -3.68 16.32
N ASP A 96 1.51 -4.99 16.41
CA ASP A 96 0.43 -5.92 16.75
C ASP A 96 0.29 -6.07 18.27
N GLY A 97 1.39 -5.92 19.01
CA GLY A 97 1.39 -6.01 20.46
C GLY A 97 2.71 -5.60 21.09
N ALA A 98 2.73 -5.66 22.43
CA ALA A 98 3.93 -5.42 23.21
C ALA A 98 3.97 -6.32 24.44
N GLN A 99 5.17 -6.64 24.91
CA GLN A 99 5.40 -7.43 26.12
C GLN A 99 6.54 -6.82 26.96
N VAL A 100 6.32 -6.69 28.26
CA VAL A 100 7.38 -6.35 29.22
C VAL A 100 8.23 -7.59 29.48
N ALA A 101 9.56 -7.45 29.40
CA ALA A 101 10.53 -8.51 29.64
C ALA A 101 11.66 -7.99 30.54
N GLY A 102 11.49 -8.08 31.85
CA GLY A 102 12.43 -7.50 32.82
C GLY A 102 12.39 -5.97 32.78
N ASP A 103 13.54 -5.34 32.56
CA ASP A 103 13.67 -3.88 32.40
C ASP A 103 13.61 -3.42 30.93
N ALA A 104 12.99 -4.25 30.08
CA ALA A 104 12.82 -3.97 28.66
C ALA A 104 11.35 -4.11 28.25
N LEU A 105 10.99 -3.37 27.20
CA LEU A 105 9.72 -3.49 26.51
C LEU A 105 9.97 -3.99 25.09
N ARG A 106 9.24 -5.02 24.68
CA ARG A 106 9.36 -5.64 23.36
C ARG A 106 8.12 -5.36 22.55
N PHE A 107 8.26 -4.65 21.45
CA PHE A 107 7.19 -4.37 20.49
C PHE A 107 7.22 -5.40 19.37
N THR A 108 6.09 -6.03 19.08
CA THR A 108 5.99 -7.03 18.01
C THR A 108 5.11 -6.53 16.88
N VAL A 109 5.49 -6.82 15.64
CA VAL A 109 4.68 -6.52 14.46
C VAL A 109 4.85 -7.60 13.41
N SER A 110 3.76 -8.00 12.77
CA SER A 110 3.77 -8.85 11.60
C SER A 110 4.13 -8.05 10.35
N ARG A 111 4.70 -8.74 9.37
CA ARG A 111 4.98 -8.16 8.06
C ARG A 111 3.70 -7.62 7.40
N ALA A 112 2.58 -8.34 7.55
CA ALA A 112 1.29 -7.95 7.00
C ALA A 112 0.76 -6.63 7.60
N THR A 113 0.86 -6.44 8.92
CA THR A 113 0.50 -5.17 9.57
C THR A 113 1.40 -4.03 9.11
N PHE A 114 2.72 -4.25 9.13
CA PHE A 114 3.70 -3.24 8.75
C PHE A 114 3.46 -2.68 7.33
N TRP A 115 3.31 -3.56 6.34
CA TRP A 115 3.13 -3.14 4.94
C TRP A 115 1.79 -2.46 4.68
N GLN A 116 0.81 -2.62 5.56
CA GLN A 116 -0.46 -1.89 5.43
C GLN A 116 -0.40 -0.48 6.00
N ASN A 117 0.64 -0.12 6.78
CA ASN A 117 0.76 1.22 7.32
C ASN A 117 1.18 2.21 6.22
N PRO A 118 0.38 3.24 5.89
CA PRO A 118 0.68 4.14 4.78
C PRO A 118 1.81 5.14 5.08
N ARG A 119 2.07 5.44 6.36
CA ARG A 119 2.89 6.58 6.78
C ARG A 119 4.32 6.60 6.25
N PRO A 120 5.04 5.46 6.16
CA PRO A 120 6.41 5.50 5.63
C PRO A 120 6.47 5.86 4.13
N TRP A 121 5.36 5.68 3.41
CA TRP A 121 5.34 5.67 1.93
C TRP A 121 4.61 6.87 1.35
N LEU A 122 3.46 7.22 1.90
CA LEU A 122 2.65 8.32 1.40
C LEU A 122 3.26 9.68 1.76
N LYS A 123 3.24 10.60 0.80
CA LYS A 123 3.73 11.98 0.91
C LYS A 123 2.61 13.01 0.95
N ALA A 124 1.37 12.55 0.79
CA ALA A 124 0.15 13.32 0.94
C ALA A 124 -0.86 12.52 1.80
N PRO A 125 -1.90 13.16 2.35
CA PRO A 125 -2.96 12.45 3.05
C PRO A 125 -3.58 11.34 2.19
N ALA A 126 -3.77 10.17 2.78
CA ALA A 126 -4.39 9.03 2.13
C ALA A 126 -5.85 9.34 1.74
N SER A 127 -6.30 8.83 0.59
CA SER A 127 -7.70 8.87 0.16
C SER A 127 -8.67 8.34 1.22
N GLY A 128 -8.23 7.34 1.99
CA GLY A 128 -8.98 6.75 3.11
C GLY A 128 -9.41 7.72 4.22
N GLY A 129 -8.73 8.86 4.36
CA GLY A 129 -9.01 9.85 5.40
C GLY A 129 -10.27 10.70 5.16
N MET A 130 -10.83 10.69 3.94
CA MET A 130 -12.02 11.48 3.61
C MET A 130 -13.28 10.86 4.26
N PRO A 131 -14.13 11.65 4.95
CA PRO A 131 -15.39 11.16 5.50
C PRO A 131 -16.31 10.54 4.44
N LEU A 132 -16.87 9.38 4.75
CA LEU A 132 -17.73 8.64 3.82
C LEU A 132 -19.03 9.38 3.56
N ARG A 133 -19.22 9.81 2.31
CA ARG A 133 -20.49 10.27 1.75
C ARG A 133 -20.71 9.56 0.43
N HIS A 134 -21.96 9.31 0.06
CA HIS A 134 -22.29 8.67 -1.21
C HIS A 134 -22.91 9.67 -2.17
N VAL A 135 -22.69 9.44 -3.45
CA VAL A 135 -23.30 10.13 -4.58
C VAL A 135 -23.80 9.09 -5.59
N ILE A 136 -24.67 9.52 -6.51
CA ILE A 136 -25.08 8.72 -7.65
C ILE A 136 -24.59 9.43 -8.91
N THR A 137 -23.76 8.75 -9.70
CA THR A 137 -23.34 9.20 -11.04
C THR A 137 -23.65 8.08 -12.03
N ASN A 138 -24.16 8.42 -13.22
CA ASN A 138 -24.50 7.45 -14.27
C ASN A 138 -25.34 6.23 -13.80
N GLY A 139 -26.18 6.40 -12.77
CA GLY A 139 -27.00 5.33 -12.19
C GLY A 139 -26.31 4.44 -11.15
N HIS A 140 -25.03 4.67 -10.85
CA HIS A 140 -24.27 3.92 -9.85
C HIS A 140 -24.15 4.72 -8.55
N ARG A 141 -24.48 4.10 -7.42
CA ARG A 141 -24.23 4.66 -6.08
C ARG A 141 -22.83 4.30 -5.63
N HIS A 142 -21.98 5.28 -5.36
CA HIS A 142 -20.59 5.09 -4.94
C HIS A 142 -20.16 6.17 -3.93
N PRO A 143 -19.04 6.00 -3.21
CA PRO A 143 -18.48 7.05 -2.37
C PRO A 143 -18.08 8.28 -3.19
N VAL A 144 -18.24 9.47 -2.60
CA VAL A 144 -17.61 10.69 -3.10
C VAL A 144 -16.10 10.50 -3.02
N ARG A 145 -15.41 10.70 -4.15
CA ARG A 145 -13.97 10.48 -4.26
C ARG A 145 -13.19 11.71 -3.78
N PRO A 146 -12.08 11.51 -3.06
CA PRO A 146 -11.21 12.62 -2.67
C PRO A 146 -10.57 13.25 -3.90
N PRO A 147 -10.28 14.56 -3.88
CA PRO A 147 -9.50 15.18 -4.93
C PRO A 147 -8.07 14.63 -4.93
N SER A 148 -7.50 14.46 -6.13
CA SER A 148 -6.11 14.07 -6.28
C SER A 148 -5.18 15.14 -5.69
N PRO A 149 -4.31 14.81 -4.71
CA PRO A 149 -3.29 15.74 -4.26
C PRO A 149 -2.28 16.02 -5.38
N ALA A 150 -1.69 17.21 -5.42
CA ALA A 150 -0.64 17.55 -6.38
C ALA A 150 0.75 17.12 -5.88
N GLY A 151 1.69 16.90 -6.81
CA GLY A 151 3.08 16.59 -6.50
C GLY A 151 3.34 15.11 -6.26
N GLU A 152 4.40 14.80 -5.50
CA GLU A 152 4.78 13.43 -5.15
C GLU A 152 3.84 12.89 -4.06
N ILE A 153 3.21 11.74 -4.33
CA ILE A 153 2.15 11.17 -3.48
C ILE A 153 2.62 9.91 -2.76
N TYR A 154 3.51 9.15 -3.40
CA TYR A 154 4.07 7.92 -2.87
C TYR A 154 5.55 7.82 -3.23
N ALA A 155 6.37 7.37 -2.29
CA ALA A 155 7.76 7.01 -2.56
C ALA A 155 8.20 5.80 -1.73
N ARG A 156 8.96 4.89 -2.35
CA ARG A 156 9.58 3.75 -1.67
C ARG A 156 10.93 3.41 -2.29
N THR A 157 11.95 3.31 -1.46
CA THR A 157 13.24 2.76 -1.85
C THR A 157 13.08 1.28 -2.19
N MET A 158 13.64 0.86 -3.32
CA MET A 158 13.62 -0.50 -3.86
C MET A 158 15.05 -1.07 -3.77
N PRO A 159 15.44 -1.72 -2.66
CA PRO A 159 16.81 -2.18 -2.44
C PRO A 159 17.31 -3.14 -3.51
N GLN A 160 16.46 -4.01 -4.05
CA GLN A 160 16.79 -4.95 -5.13
C GLN A 160 17.27 -4.30 -6.43
N VAL A 161 16.97 -3.02 -6.65
CA VAL A 161 17.48 -2.25 -7.79
C VAL A 161 18.31 -1.04 -7.38
N GLY A 162 18.42 -0.75 -6.08
CA GLY A 162 19.15 0.39 -5.54
C GLY A 162 18.61 1.75 -5.96
N MET A 163 17.30 1.85 -6.21
CA MET A 163 16.63 3.07 -6.69
C MET A 163 15.40 3.39 -5.84
N THR A 164 14.94 4.63 -5.84
CA THR A 164 13.67 5.03 -5.23
C THR A 164 12.60 5.14 -6.30
N PHE A 165 11.54 4.34 -6.16
CA PHE A 165 10.34 4.47 -6.98
C PHE A 165 9.40 5.48 -6.35
N SER A 166 8.90 6.42 -7.14
CA SER A 166 7.85 7.34 -6.69
C SER A 166 6.74 7.53 -7.72
N LEU A 167 5.57 7.93 -7.23
CA LEU A 167 4.41 8.30 -8.03
C LEU A 167 4.11 9.78 -7.78
N ARG A 168 3.94 10.53 -8.86
CA ARG A 168 3.57 11.94 -8.83
C ARG A 168 2.30 12.15 -9.62
N THR A 169 1.36 12.91 -9.07
CA THR A 169 0.16 13.31 -9.81
C THR A 169 0.56 14.11 -11.05
N VAL A 170 -0.12 13.87 -12.15
CA VAL A 170 0.14 14.62 -13.39
C VAL A 170 -0.06 16.12 -13.15
N ASP A 171 0.97 16.86 -13.49
CA ASP A 171 0.93 18.28 -13.85
C ASP A 171 0.87 18.40 -15.39
N VAL A 172 -0.17 19.02 -15.94
CA VAL A 172 -0.38 19.11 -17.39
C VAL A 172 0.72 19.93 -18.06
N ASP A 173 1.10 21.06 -17.46
CA ASP A 173 2.09 21.96 -18.04
C ASP A 173 3.47 21.33 -18.03
N ALA A 174 3.82 20.61 -16.96
CA ALA A 174 5.11 19.93 -16.82
C ALA A 174 5.22 18.62 -17.63
N HIS A 175 4.11 17.90 -17.84
CA HIS A 175 4.16 16.53 -18.39
C HIS A 175 3.57 16.37 -19.79
N ALA A 176 2.87 17.36 -20.36
CA ALA A 176 2.23 17.21 -21.67
C ALA A 176 3.23 16.81 -22.78
N ASP A 177 4.42 17.41 -22.81
CA ASP A 177 5.44 17.09 -23.82
C ASP A 177 5.96 15.67 -23.67
N LEU A 178 6.24 15.25 -22.43
CA LEU A 178 6.71 13.91 -22.09
C LEU A 178 5.69 12.85 -22.47
N PHE A 179 4.45 13.04 -22.02
CA PHE A 179 3.33 12.14 -22.29
C PHE A 179 3.03 12.05 -23.78
N SER A 180 3.05 13.18 -24.50
CA SER A 180 2.88 13.21 -25.95
C SER A 180 3.98 12.44 -26.68
N GLY A 181 5.24 12.57 -26.24
CA GLY A 181 6.35 11.79 -26.75
C GLY A 181 6.13 10.28 -26.57
N TRP A 182 5.64 9.85 -25.40
CA TRP A 182 5.37 8.44 -25.12
C TRP A 182 4.20 7.87 -25.91
N MET A 183 3.08 8.61 -26.00
CA MET A 183 1.89 8.19 -26.75
C MET A 183 2.17 7.98 -28.25
N ASN A 184 3.10 8.75 -28.80
CA ASN A 184 3.51 8.65 -30.19
C ASN A 184 4.55 7.56 -30.48
N LEU A 185 5.02 6.81 -29.49
CA LEU A 185 5.84 5.62 -29.73
C LEU A 185 5.00 4.51 -30.36
N ASP A 186 5.47 3.89 -31.44
CA ASP A 186 4.72 2.85 -32.17
C ASP A 186 4.24 1.71 -31.26
N ARG A 187 5.08 1.29 -30.31
CA ARG A 187 4.74 0.25 -29.33
C ARG A 187 3.62 0.64 -28.37
N VAL A 188 3.47 1.93 -28.06
CA VAL A 188 2.43 2.45 -27.16
C VAL A 188 1.15 2.67 -27.95
N ALA A 189 1.25 3.35 -29.09
CA ALA A 189 0.16 3.59 -30.01
C ALA A 189 -0.57 2.31 -30.42
N HIS A 190 0.15 1.19 -30.59
CA HIS A 190 -0.47 -0.11 -30.90
C HIS A 190 -1.51 -0.57 -29.87
N PHE A 191 -1.36 -0.22 -28.59
CA PHE A 191 -2.26 -0.64 -27.52
C PHE A 191 -3.22 0.46 -27.06
N TRP A 192 -2.78 1.72 -27.09
CA TRP A 192 -3.56 2.86 -26.60
C TRP A 192 -4.37 3.55 -27.71
N ASP A 193 -3.91 3.49 -28.96
CA ASP A 193 -4.52 4.17 -30.12
C ASP A 193 -4.76 5.67 -29.91
N GLN A 194 -3.89 6.31 -29.14
CA GLN A 194 -3.90 7.74 -28.81
C GLN A 194 -2.73 8.45 -29.51
N ARG A 195 -2.50 8.23 -30.82
CA ARG A 195 -1.54 9.10 -31.53
C ARG A 195 -2.16 10.46 -31.74
N GLY A 196 -1.39 11.50 -31.53
CA GLY A 196 -1.91 12.86 -31.58
C GLY A 196 -0.85 13.92 -31.37
N THR A 197 -1.34 15.15 -31.44
CA THR A 197 -0.59 16.36 -31.14
C THR A 197 -0.39 16.54 -29.64
N ARG A 198 0.58 17.38 -29.28
CA ARG A 198 0.84 17.75 -27.89
C ARG A 198 -0.36 18.42 -27.22
N ASP A 199 -1.15 19.19 -27.96
CA ASP A 199 -2.32 19.88 -27.41
C ASP A 199 -3.50 18.93 -27.15
N GLU A 200 -3.74 17.96 -28.03
CA GLU A 200 -4.72 16.89 -27.80
C GLU A 200 -4.35 16.08 -26.54
N HIS A 201 -3.07 15.76 -26.38
CA HIS A 201 -2.56 15.07 -25.20
C HIS A 201 -2.63 15.92 -23.92
N ALA A 202 -2.37 17.22 -23.99
CA ALA A 202 -2.53 18.12 -22.84
C ALA A 202 -4.01 18.19 -22.42
N ALA A 203 -4.93 18.29 -23.38
CA ALA A 203 -6.36 18.26 -23.13
C ALA A 203 -6.80 16.93 -22.51
N TYR A 204 -6.27 15.80 -23.00
CA TYR A 204 -6.52 14.49 -22.42
C TYR A 204 -6.08 14.42 -20.94
N LEU A 205 -4.87 14.86 -20.61
CA LEU A 205 -4.39 14.87 -19.22
C LEU A 205 -5.26 15.76 -18.33
N ALA A 206 -5.67 16.93 -18.82
CA ALA A 206 -6.56 17.83 -18.09
C ALA A 206 -7.93 17.20 -17.83
N GLU A 207 -8.49 16.50 -18.82
CA GLU A 207 -9.75 15.76 -18.70
C GLU A 207 -9.65 14.65 -17.64
N ARG A 208 -8.57 13.85 -17.67
CA ARG A 208 -8.33 12.78 -16.68
C ARG A 208 -8.14 13.33 -15.26
N LEU A 209 -7.50 14.49 -15.11
CA LEU A 209 -7.35 15.16 -13.80
C LEU A 209 -8.65 15.73 -13.25
N ALA A 210 -9.55 16.17 -14.13
CA ALA A 210 -10.84 16.72 -13.75
C ALA A 210 -11.88 15.65 -13.37
N ASP A 211 -11.65 14.40 -13.77
CA ASP A 211 -12.54 13.27 -13.50
C ASP A 211 -12.25 12.65 -12.11
N PRO A 212 -13.16 12.76 -11.11
CA PRO A 212 -12.95 12.19 -9.77
C PRO A 212 -12.83 10.66 -9.74
N HIS A 213 -13.26 9.99 -10.81
CA HIS A 213 -13.09 8.56 -10.98
C HIS A 213 -11.61 8.17 -11.21
N MET A 214 -10.79 9.10 -11.72
CA MET A 214 -9.45 8.86 -12.23
C MET A 214 -8.37 9.53 -11.38
N HIS A 215 -7.21 8.89 -11.28
CA HIS A 215 -6.00 9.44 -10.68
C HIS A 215 -4.83 9.23 -11.65
N PRO A 216 -4.60 10.18 -12.57
CA PRO A 216 -3.48 10.10 -13.50
C PRO A 216 -2.16 10.46 -12.80
N MET A 217 -1.17 9.58 -12.91
CA MET A 217 0.14 9.72 -12.28
C MET A 217 1.29 9.39 -13.23
N ILE A 218 2.45 10.00 -12.98
CA ILE A 218 3.72 9.65 -13.61
C ILE A 218 4.57 8.89 -12.59
N GLY A 219 5.11 7.74 -13.02
CA GLY A 219 6.06 6.96 -12.24
C GLY A 219 7.49 7.40 -12.49
N TYR A 220 8.26 7.48 -11.42
CA TYR A 220 9.67 7.89 -11.42
C TYR A 220 10.55 6.82 -10.78
N PHE A 221 11.80 6.78 -11.23
CA PHE A 221 12.91 6.17 -10.52
C PHE A 221 14.04 7.20 -10.41
N ASP A 222 14.44 7.54 -9.17
CA ASP A 222 15.48 8.56 -8.88
C ASP A 222 15.31 9.82 -9.77
N ASP A 223 14.11 10.40 -9.75
CA ASP A 223 13.70 11.58 -10.55
C ASP A 223 13.63 11.40 -12.07
N THR A 224 13.89 10.20 -12.61
CA THR A 224 13.67 9.91 -14.03
C THR A 224 12.24 9.38 -14.27
N PRO A 225 11.38 10.10 -15.01
CA PRO A 225 10.04 9.61 -15.33
C PRO A 225 10.13 8.47 -16.36
N PHE A 226 9.33 7.42 -16.16
CA PHE A 226 9.40 6.23 -17.04
C PHE A 226 8.05 5.72 -17.53
N GLY A 227 6.96 6.01 -16.84
CA GLY A 227 5.65 5.49 -17.17
C GLY A 227 4.52 6.40 -16.71
N TYR A 228 3.37 6.24 -17.35
CA TYR A 228 2.12 6.90 -17.00
C TYR A 228 1.11 5.85 -16.54
N PHE A 229 0.39 6.18 -15.48
CA PHE A 229 -0.55 5.30 -14.79
C PHE A 229 -1.87 6.02 -14.59
N GLU A 230 -2.98 5.35 -14.89
CA GLU A 230 -4.34 5.80 -14.60
C GLU A 230 -4.94 4.86 -13.57
N PHE A 231 -4.94 5.27 -12.30
CA PHE A 231 -5.64 4.53 -11.25
C PHE A 231 -7.10 4.96 -11.23
N TYR A 232 -8.02 4.01 -11.23
CA TYR A 232 -9.44 4.31 -11.35
C TYR A 232 -10.29 3.56 -10.34
N TRP A 233 -11.45 4.10 -9.97
CA TRP A 233 -12.42 3.41 -9.12
C TRP A 233 -13.33 2.51 -9.94
N ALA A 234 -13.14 1.20 -9.82
CA ALA A 234 -13.74 0.26 -10.75
C ALA A 234 -15.28 0.20 -10.71
N LYS A 235 -15.93 0.75 -9.68
CA LYS A 235 -17.39 0.88 -9.58
C LYS A 235 -17.98 1.98 -10.48
N GLU A 236 -17.17 2.98 -10.82
CA GLU A 236 -17.52 4.07 -11.73
C GLU A 236 -17.00 3.83 -13.15
N ASP A 237 -16.12 2.83 -13.32
CA ASP A 237 -15.54 2.48 -14.61
C ASP A 237 -16.51 1.68 -15.50
N ARG A 238 -16.22 1.68 -16.81
CA ARG A 238 -16.88 0.80 -17.80
C ARG A 238 -16.76 -0.70 -17.46
N LEU A 239 -15.82 -1.08 -16.60
CA LEU A 239 -15.65 -2.43 -16.08
C LEU A 239 -16.75 -2.84 -15.09
N ALA A 240 -17.36 -1.89 -14.39
CA ALA A 240 -18.33 -2.14 -13.32
C ALA A 240 -19.47 -3.10 -13.71
N PRO A 241 -20.10 -2.99 -14.90
CA PRO A 241 -21.21 -3.87 -15.28
C PRO A 241 -20.80 -5.35 -15.46
N PHE A 242 -19.50 -5.62 -15.56
CA PHE A 242 -19.00 -6.96 -15.79
C PHE A 242 -18.70 -7.73 -14.50
N TYR A 243 -18.83 -7.15 -13.30
CA TYR A 243 -18.69 -7.91 -12.06
C TYR A 243 -19.36 -7.20 -10.88
N ASP A 244 -19.40 -7.82 -9.71
CA ASP A 244 -19.91 -7.16 -8.51
C ASP A 244 -18.86 -6.22 -7.92
N ALA A 245 -18.74 -5.03 -8.52
CA ALA A 245 -17.77 -4.01 -8.14
C ALA A 245 -18.09 -3.39 -6.76
N HIS A 246 -17.16 -3.49 -5.83
CA HIS A 246 -17.28 -2.87 -4.51
C HIS A 246 -16.93 -1.38 -4.57
N ASP A 247 -17.37 -0.66 -3.55
CA ASP A 247 -17.21 0.80 -3.42
C ASP A 247 -15.75 1.28 -3.53
N TYR A 248 -14.78 0.43 -3.22
CA TYR A 248 -13.36 0.78 -3.19
C TYR A 248 -12.50 -0.13 -4.06
N ASP A 249 -13.09 -0.93 -4.94
CA ASP A 249 -12.28 -1.68 -5.91
C ASP A 249 -11.58 -0.68 -6.83
N ARG A 250 -10.30 -0.92 -7.09
CA ARG A 250 -9.48 -0.05 -7.93
C ARG A 250 -8.93 -0.83 -9.10
N GLY A 251 -8.85 -0.21 -10.26
CA GLY A 251 -8.09 -0.76 -11.37
C GLY A 251 -7.01 0.20 -11.83
N LEU A 252 -6.20 -0.27 -12.78
CA LEU A 252 -5.14 0.53 -13.35
C LEU A 252 -5.04 0.32 -14.87
N HIS A 253 -4.82 1.40 -15.61
CA HIS A 253 -4.25 1.36 -16.96
C HIS A 253 -2.85 1.97 -16.92
N LEU A 254 -1.94 1.49 -17.75
CA LEU A 254 -0.57 2.02 -17.77
C LEU A 254 0.07 1.95 -19.14
N LEU A 255 1.05 2.83 -19.34
CA LEU A 255 2.01 2.75 -20.41
C LEU A 255 3.42 2.99 -19.86
N ILE A 256 4.39 2.29 -20.44
CA ILE A 256 5.81 2.48 -20.12
C ILE A 256 6.48 3.19 -21.29
N GLY A 257 6.74 4.47 -21.11
CA GLY A 257 7.39 5.33 -22.08
C GLY A 257 8.87 5.02 -22.25
N ASP A 258 9.58 4.71 -21.16
CA ASP A 258 11.00 4.39 -21.17
C ASP A 258 11.26 2.89 -20.94
N SER A 259 11.78 2.22 -21.97
CA SER A 259 12.05 0.77 -21.93
C SER A 259 13.19 0.36 -21.00
N ARG A 260 14.04 1.29 -20.55
CA ARG A 260 15.11 1.00 -19.59
C ARG A 260 14.59 0.55 -18.23
N PHE A 261 13.30 0.75 -17.97
CA PHE A 261 12.60 0.38 -16.73
C PHE A 261 11.69 -0.85 -16.90
N GLN A 262 11.83 -1.59 -18.00
CA GLN A 262 11.10 -2.84 -18.27
C GLN A 262 11.95 -4.11 -18.05
N SER A 263 13.20 -3.99 -17.59
CA SER A 263 13.98 -5.17 -17.19
C SER A 263 13.26 -5.91 -16.05
N ALA A 264 13.39 -7.24 -15.97
CA ALA A 264 12.60 -8.05 -15.03
C ALA A 264 12.68 -7.55 -13.57
N GLY A 265 13.87 -7.15 -13.09
CA GLY A 265 14.05 -6.60 -11.75
C GLY A 265 13.36 -5.25 -11.55
N LYS A 266 13.50 -4.32 -12.50
CA LYS A 266 12.86 -3.00 -12.41
C LYS A 266 11.34 -3.10 -12.56
N LEU A 267 10.87 -3.93 -13.49
CA LEU A 267 9.46 -4.26 -13.68
C LEU A 267 8.82 -4.73 -12.38
N HIS A 268 9.44 -5.71 -11.72
CA HIS A 268 8.94 -6.20 -10.44
C HIS A 268 8.97 -5.13 -9.34
N ALA A 269 10.05 -4.34 -9.27
CA ALA A 269 10.20 -3.27 -8.29
C ALA A 269 9.09 -2.20 -8.42
N TRP A 270 8.89 -1.61 -9.60
CA TRP A 270 7.85 -0.58 -9.75
C TRP A 270 6.45 -1.16 -9.71
N TRP A 271 6.21 -2.34 -10.27
CA TRP A 271 4.87 -2.95 -10.26
C TRP A 271 4.39 -3.20 -8.84
N SER A 272 5.27 -3.73 -8.00
CA SER A 272 4.96 -3.94 -6.59
C SER A 272 4.76 -2.65 -5.80
N GLY A 273 5.46 -1.57 -6.18
CA GLY A 273 5.25 -0.24 -5.61
C GLY A 273 3.88 0.34 -6.00
N VAL A 274 3.47 0.15 -7.26
CA VAL A 274 2.15 0.54 -7.76
C VAL A 274 1.03 -0.17 -7.01
N LEU A 275 1.06 -1.50 -6.93
CA LEU A 275 0.01 -2.25 -6.22
C LEU A 275 -0.05 -1.87 -4.74
N HIS A 276 1.11 -1.72 -4.11
CA HIS A 276 1.21 -1.30 -2.72
C HIS A 276 0.57 0.07 -2.50
N TYR A 277 0.92 1.07 -3.31
CA TYR A 277 0.30 2.39 -3.29
C TYR A 277 -1.23 2.29 -3.35
N MET A 278 -1.77 1.55 -4.32
CA MET A 278 -3.22 1.45 -4.51
C MET A 278 -3.94 0.93 -3.26
N PHE A 279 -3.33 -0.01 -2.53
CA PHE A 279 -3.88 -0.56 -1.29
C PHE A 279 -3.70 0.33 -0.06
N VAL A 280 -2.58 1.05 0.07
CA VAL A 280 -2.31 1.87 1.27
C VAL A 280 -2.93 3.26 1.20
N ASP A 281 -3.15 3.79 0.00
CA ASP A 281 -3.84 5.06 -0.22
C ASP A 281 -5.33 5.00 0.16
N GLU A 282 -5.98 3.86 -0.09
CA GLU A 282 -7.35 3.60 0.35
C GLU A 282 -7.42 2.23 1.04
N PRO A 283 -7.31 2.17 2.39
CA PRO A 283 -7.27 0.91 3.13
C PRO A 283 -8.57 0.10 3.00
N ARG A 284 -9.68 0.70 2.58
CA ARG A 284 -10.94 -0.02 2.29
C ARG A 284 -10.90 -0.77 0.96
N THR A 285 -9.91 -0.52 0.10
CA THR A 285 -9.68 -1.27 -1.14
C THR A 285 -9.37 -2.72 -0.82
N GLN A 286 -10.30 -3.62 -1.17
CA GLN A 286 -10.13 -5.07 -0.98
C GLN A 286 -9.62 -5.76 -2.26
N ARG A 287 -9.89 -5.20 -3.43
CA ARG A 287 -9.51 -5.81 -4.72
C ARG A 287 -8.87 -4.79 -5.65
N LEU A 288 -7.78 -5.21 -6.28
CA LEU A 288 -7.27 -4.53 -7.47
C LEU A 288 -7.65 -5.34 -8.70
N VAL A 289 -8.18 -4.66 -9.72
CA VAL A 289 -8.70 -5.29 -10.94
C VAL A 289 -7.94 -4.86 -12.18
N GLY A 290 -7.93 -5.73 -13.18
CA GLY A 290 -7.33 -5.50 -14.48
C GLY A 290 -8.14 -6.17 -15.58
N GLU A 291 -8.00 -5.65 -16.79
CA GLU A 291 -8.77 -6.09 -17.96
C GLU A 291 -7.88 -6.28 -19.21
N PRO A 292 -6.75 -7.00 -19.12
CA PRO A 292 -5.92 -7.27 -20.29
C PRO A 292 -6.70 -8.03 -21.37
N ARG A 293 -6.26 -7.89 -22.63
CA ARG A 293 -6.76 -8.74 -23.71
C ARG A 293 -6.40 -10.20 -23.42
N VAL A 294 -7.31 -11.13 -23.71
CA VAL A 294 -7.09 -12.57 -23.45
C VAL A 294 -5.90 -13.15 -24.25
N ASP A 295 -5.58 -12.54 -25.40
CA ASP A 295 -4.44 -12.91 -26.25
C ASP A 295 -3.09 -12.43 -25.67
N HIS A 296 -3.09 -11.58 -24.64
CA HIS A 296 -1.90 -11.12 -23.95
C HIS A 296 -1.41 -12.12 -22.88
N VAL A 297 -1.30 -13.39 -23.26
CA VAL A 297 -1.05 -14.55 -22.38
C VAL A 297 0.17 -14.37 -21.47
N ARG A 298 1.25 -13.75 -21.97
CA ARG A 298 2.47 -13.49 -21.18
C ARG A 298 2.22 -12.52 -20.02
N HIS A 299 1.42 -11.47 -20.25
CA HIS A 299 1.09 -10.49 -19.22
C HIS A 299 0.15 -11.10 -18.18
N ILE A 300 -0.87 -11.84 -18.61
CA ILE A 300 -1.77 -12.56 -17.69
C ILE A 300 -0.99 -13.54 -16.82
N ALA A 301 -0.11 -14.35 -17.41
CA ALA A 301 0.74 -15.27 -16.65
C ALA A 301 1.69 -14.55 -15.69
N TYR A 302 2.17 -13.35 -16.04
CA TYR A 302 2.96 -12.52 -15.13
C TYR A 302 2.11 -12.03 -13.95
N MET A 303 0.90 -11.52 -14.19
CA MET A 303 -0.03 -11.11 -13.13
C MET A 303 -0.35 -12.29 -12.19
N HIS A 304 -0.57 -13.49 -12.73
CA HIS A 304 -0.84 -14.67 -11.91
C HIS A 304 0.32 -15.04 -10.97
N ARG A 305 1.57 -14.89 -11.43
CA ARG A 305 2.76 -15.09 -10.56
C ARG A 305 2.86 -14.08 -9.43
N LEU A 306 2.19 -12.94 -9.56
CA LEU A 306 2.12 -11.89 -8.55
C LEU A 306 0.88 -12.03 -7.63
N GLY A 307 0.13 -13.12 -7.74
CA GLY A 307 -1.03 -13.40 -6.90
C GLY A 307 -2.38 -13.00 -7.50
N PHE A 308 -2.41 -12.46 -8.73
CA PHE A 308 -3.69 -12.27 -9.41
C PHE A 308 -4.30 -13.61 -9.81
N TYR A 309 -5.63 -13.65 -9.94
CA TYR A 309 -6.36 -14.73 -10.59
C TYR A 309 -7.28 -14.14 -11.67
N THR A 310 -7.65 -14.95 -12.66
CA THR A 310 -8.65 -14.55 -13.65
C THR A 310 -10.03 -14.92 -13.13
N LEU A 311 -10.85 -13.92 -12.83
CA LEU A 311 -12.23 -14.11 -12.37
C LEU A 311 -13.12 -14.64 -13.49
N LYS A 312 -13.01 -14.05 -14.69
CA LYS A 312 -13.69 -14.52 -15.91
C LYS A 312 -13.16 -13.82 -17.17
N GLU A 313 -13.57 -14.31 -18.32
CA GLU A 313 -13.45 -13.61 -19.60
C GLU A 313 -14.78 -12.97 -20.01
N PHE A 314 -14.71 -11.85 -20.73
CA PHE A 314 -15.87 -11.16 -21.27
C PHE A 314 -15.49 -10.34 -22.51
N ASP A 315 -16.49 -9.87 -23.25
CA ASP A 315 -16.27 -9.10 -24.47
C ASP A 315 -16.61 -7.61 -24.23
N PHE A 316 -15.63 -6.75 -24.47
CA PHE A 316 -15.85 -5.34 -24.77
C PHE A 316 -16.08 -5.16 -26.27
N PRO A 317 -16.68 -4.03 -26.72
CA PRO A 317 -16.85 -3.75 -28.15
C PRO A 317 -15.57 -3.84 -28.99
N HIS A 318 -14.41 -3.56 -28.38
CA HIS A 318 -13.11 -3.46 -29.06
C HIS A 318 -12.11 -4.58 -28.68
N LYS A 319 -12.42 -5.44 -27.70
CA LYS A 319 -11.53 -6.54 -27.26
C LYS A 319 -12.27 -7.62 -26.49
N ARG A 320 -11.77 -8.86 -26.55
CA ARG A 320 -12.05 -9.89 -25.55
C ARG A 320 -11.08 -9.74 -24.38
N ALA A 321 -11.61 -9.50 -23.18
CA ALA A 321 -10.84 -9.19 -21.98
C ALA A 321 -10.88 -10.35 -20.97
N ALA A 322 -9.78 -10.51 -20.23
CA ALA A 322 -9.72 -11.35 -19.04
C ALA A 322 -9.81 -10.42 -17.82
N LEU A 323 -10.86 -10.53 -17.00
CA LEU A 323 -10.97 -9.83 -15.73
C LEU A 323 -10.03 -10.49 -14.73
N THR A 324 -8.93 -9.83 -14.42
CA THR A 324 -7.96 -10.28 -13.42
C THR A 324 -8.15 -9.55 -12.11
N VAL A 325 -8.02 -10.24 -10.98
CA VAL A 325 -8.22 -9.69 -9.64
C VAL A 325 -7.07 -10.11 -8.74
N ILE A 326 -6.59 -9.23 -7.88
CA ILE A 326 -5.78 -9.58 -6.70
C ILE A 326 -6.51 -9.10 -5.45
N GLU A 327 -6.65 -9.99 -4.48
CA GLU A 327 -7.23 -9.68 -3.18
C GLU A 327 -6.17 -9.01 -2.28
N ARG A 328 -6.62 -8.12 -1.39
CA ARG A 328 -5.79 -7.44 -0.40
C ARG A 328 -5.01 -8.43 0.46
N ASP A 329 -5.69 -9.43 1.00
CA ASP A 329 -5.07 -10.43 1.88
C ASP A 329 -4.01 -11.23 1.11
N THR A 330 -4.35 -11.71 -0.09
CA THR A 330 -3.38 -12.37 -0.97
C THR A 330 -2.16 -11.48 -1.20
N PHE A 331 -2.35 -10.19 -1.49
CA PHE A 331 -1.24 -9.28 -1.68
C PHE A 331 -0.37 -9.21 -0.43
N PHE A 332 -0.90 -8.84 0.74
CA PHE A 332 -0.11 -8.60 1.96
C PHE A 332 0.45 -9.87 2.61
N ASP A 333 -0.24 -11.01 2.50
CA ASP A 333 0.22 -12.31 3.03
C ASP A 333 1.34 -12.91 2.18
N THR A 334 1.28 -12.69 0.86
CA THR A 334 2.31 -13.21 -0.06
C THR A 334 3.35 -12.15 -0.43
N PHE A 335 3.27 -10.94 0.14
CA PHE A 335 4.12 -9.79 -0.17
C PHE A 335 5.58 -10.00 0.27
N LYS A 336 6.36 -10.70 -0.55
CA LYS A 336 7.80 -10.90 -0.35
C LYS A 336 8.56 -10.27 -1.50
N LEU A 337 8.91 -8.98 -1.35
CA LEU A 337 9.78 -8.27 -2.29
C LEU A 337 11.21 -8.24 -1.78
N PRO A 338 12.18 -8.91 -2.43
CA PRO A 338 13.59 -8.77 -2.07
C PRO A 338 14.07 -7.33 -2.25
#